data_AF-A0A0P0VYK6-F1
#
_entry.id   AF-A0A0P0VYK6-F1
#
_cell.length_a   1.000
_cell.length_b   1.000
_cell.length_c   1.000
_cell.angle_alpha   90.00
_cell.angle_beta   90.00
_cell.angle_gamma   90.00
#
_symmetry.space_group_name_H-M   'P 1'
#
loop_
_entity.id
_entity.type
_entity.pdbx_description
1 polymer ?
#
loop_
_entity_poly.entity_id
_entity_poly.type
_entity_poly.pdbx_seq_one_letter_code
_entity_poly.pdbx_strand_id
1 'polypeptide(L)'
;LLQLHSFYIYVYAKFSCIQRSEEWTRGRAEGLKVQVRSKLLKAKSSSSAADMVMLVDTLERLGIDNHFRHEIAAMLHRVHREQQGCTAGSDDDDDLHITSLQFRLLRKHGFRVSAAVFDKFIDSKGSFRASLSSDTRGLLSLYNAAHMAMPGEEGLDDAIAFARHHLRSIQGKLRLPMAEQVSRALDIPLPRAPRRLETVRYIAEYEHEPAFDGVALELAKLDFELVRSLHLRELKALTLWSR
;
A
#
# COMPACT_ATOMS: atom_id res chain seq x y z
N LEU A 1 0.68 27.26 -0.10
CA LEU A 1 -0.38 27.47 -1.11
C LEU A 1 0.14 27.32 -2.54
N LEU A 2 1.20 28.03 -2.96
CA LEU A 2 1.76 27.92 -4.33
C LEU A 2 2.30 26.51 -4.69
N GLN A 3 2.96 25.81 -3.76
CA GLN A 3 3.43 24.43 -4.02
C GLN A 3 2.30 23.42 -4.18
N LEU A 4 1.21 23.56 -3.42
CA LEU A 4 0.01 22.73 -3.58
C LEU A 4 -0.67 23.01 -4.92
N HIS A 5 -0.71 24.27 -5.37
CA HIS A 5 -1.29 24.65 -6.66
C HIS A 5 -0.47 24.11 -7.84
N SER A 6 0.86 24.20 -7.78
CA SER A 6 1.74 23.63 -8.82
C SER A 6 1.68 22.11 -8.87
N PHE A 7 1.59 21.44 -7.71
CA PHE A 7 1.45 20.00 -7.64
C PHE A 7 0.08 19.52 -8.14
N TYR A 8 -0.98 20.24 -7.77
CA TYR A 8 -2.33 19.98 -8.27
C TYR A 8 -2.37 20.11 -9.79
N ILE A 9 -1.77 21.16 -10.38
CA ILE A 9 -1.72 21.30 -11.85
C ILE A 9 -0.92 20.15 -12.51
N TYR A 10 0.24 19.78 -11.97
CA TYR A 10 1.08 18.73 -12.55
C TYR A 10 0.43 17.34 -12.49
N VAL A 11 -0.13 16.97 -11.34
CA VAL A 11 -0.90 15.72 -11.20
C VAL A 11 -2.11 15.74 -12.13
N TYR A 12 -2.83 16.87 -12.21
CA TYR A 12 -4.07 16.93 -12.98
C TYR A 12 -3.84 16.96 -14.49
N ALA A 13 -2.71 17.52 -14.96
CA ALA A 13 -2.33 17.54 -16.38
C ALA A 13 -1.87 16.16 -16.88
N LYS A 14 -1.25 15.32 -16.02
CA LYS A 14 -0.78 13.99 -16.45
C LYS A 14 -1.92 12.98 -16.65
N PHE A 15 -3.10 13.24 -16.08
CA PHE A 15 -4.29 12.40 -16.23
C PHE A 15 -5.33 12.95 -17.23
N SER A 16 -5.05 14.05 -17.94
CA SER A 16 -5.91 14.52 -19.02
C SER A 16 -5.62 13.74 -20.31
N CYS A 17 -6.12 12.52 -20.41
CA CYS A 17 -6.25 11.84 -21.70
C CYS A 17 -7.58 11.08 -21.75
N ILE A 18 -8.35 11.44 -22.79
CA ILE A 18 -9.67 10.96 -23.21
C ILE A 18 -10.88 11.63 -22.52
N GLN A 19 -11.55 12.56 -23.21
CA GLN A 19 -12.94 12.97 -22.92
C GLN A 19 -13.90 11.80 -23.22
N ARG A 20 -13.90 10.76 -22.39
CA ARG A 20 -14.94 9.73 -22.41
C ARG A 20 -16.16 10.25 -21.65
N SER A 21 -17.37 9.86 -22.09
CA SER A 21 -18.57 10.12 -21.30
C SER A 21 -18.43 9.46 -19.93
N GLU A 22 -18.88 10.14 -18.86
CA GLU A 22 -18.89 9.58 -17.51
C GLU A 22 -19.63 8.22 -17.47
N GLU A 23 -20.68 8.07 -18.28
CA GLU A 23 -21.43 6.82 -18.45
C GLU A 23 -20.57 5.69 -19.01
N TRP A 24 -19.76 5.99 -20.03
CA TRP A 24 -18.82 5.01 -20.60
C TRP A 24 -17.78 4.59 -19.55
N THR A 25 -17.22 5.56 -18.83
CA THR A 25 -16.20 5.33 -17.79
C THR A 25 -16.78 4.45 -16.68
N ARG A 26 -18.03 4.70 -16.25
CA ARG A 26 -18.76 3.85 -15.29
C ARG A 26 -18.96 2.44 -15.83
N GLY A 27 -19.47 2.29 -17.05
CA GLY A 27 -19.71 0.98 -17.67
C GLY A 27 -18.44 0.14 -17.80
N ARG A 28 -17.33 0.77 -18.22
CA ARG A 28 -16.02 0.11 -18.31
C ARG A 28 -15.49 -0.27 -16.92
N ALA A 29 -15.59 0.62 -15.94
CA ALA A 29 -15.17 0.35 -14.57
C ALA A 29 -15.93 -0.85 -13.97
N GLU A 30 -17.24 -0.96 -14.17
CA GLU A 30 -18.02 -2.11 -13.71
C GLU A 30 -17.55 -3.43 -14.35
N GLY A 31 -17.29 -3.44 -15.66
CA GLY A 31 -16.73 -4.63 -16.34
C GLY A 31 -15.35 -5.04 -15.83
N LEU A 32 -14.50 -4.07 -15.47
CA LEU A 32 -13.19 -4.34 -14.87
C LEU A 32 -13.30 -4.83 -13.42
N LYS A 33 -14.25 -4.31 -12.64
CA LYS A 33 -14.52 -4.78 -11.26
C LYS A 33 -14.85 -6.27 -11.23
N VAL A 34 -15.67 -6.76 -12.18
CA VAL A 34 -15.99 -8.20 -12.29
C VAL A 34 -14.72 -9.04 -12.54
N GLN A 35 -13.84 -8.57 -13.43
CA GLN A 35 -12.59 -9.27 -13.72
C GLN A 35 -11.64 -9.30 -12.53
N VAL A 36 -11.43 -8.17 -11.86
CA VAL A 36 -10.60 -8.09 -10.65
C VAL A 36 -11.18 -8.96 -9.54
N ARG A 37 -12.50 -8.93 -9.31
CA ARG A 37 -13.19 -9.80 -8.35
C ARG A 37 -12.97 -11.28 -8.65
N SER A 38 -13.06 -11.69 -9.93
CA SER A 38 -12.77 -13.07 -10.33
C SER A 38 -11.33 -13.49 -10.00
N LYS A 39 -10.35 -12.60 -10.24
CA LYS A 39 -8.95 -12.83 -9.86
C LYS A 39 -8.79 -12.99 -8.35
N LEU A 40 -9.44 -12.14 -7.54
CA LEU A 40 -9.39 -12.21 -6.08
C LEU A 40 -9.99 -13.52 -5.54
N LEU A 41 -11.11 -13.97 -6.10
CA LEU A 41 -11.73 -15.24 -5.71
C LEU A 41 -10.85 -16.46 -6.02
N LYS A 42 -10.14 -16.42 -7.17
CA LYS A 42 -9.15 -17.45 -7.51
C LYS A 42 -7.97 -17.42 -6.53
N ALA A 43 -7.38 -16.25 -6.30
CA ALA A 43 -6.25 -16.09 -5.39
C ALA A 43 -6.60 -16.53 -3.96
N LYS A 44 -7.78 -16.16 -3.46
CA LYS A 44 -8.26 -16.59 -2.15
C LYS A 44 -8.35 -18.12 -2.02
N SER A 45 -8.58 -18.85 -3.11
CA SER A 45 -8.75 -20.31 -3.09
C SER A 45 -7.43 -21.06 -3.28
N SER A 46 -6.50 -20.54 -4.08
CA SER A 46 -5.30 -21.28 -4.51
C SER A 46 -3.96 -20.65 -4.15
N SER A 47 -3.94 -19.39 -3.69
CA SER A 47 -2.70 -18.67 -3.43
C SER A 47 -2.27 -18.75 -1.97
N SER A 48 -0.98 -18.48 -1.76
CA SER A 48 -0.33 -18.41 -0.45
C SER A 48 -0.80 -17.20 0.37
N ALA A 49 -0.49 -17.19 1.67
CA ALA A 49 -0.69 -16.01 2.53
C ALA A 49 0.02 -14.77 1.96
N ALA A 50 1.26 -14.95 1.50
CA ALA A 50 2.10 -13.90 0.94
C ALA A 50 1.45 -13.24 -0.29
N ASP A 51 0.96 -14.05 -1.24
CA ASP A 51 0.26 -13.55 -2.42
C ASP A 51 -1.00 -12.76 -2.06
N MET A 52 -1.78 -13.25 -1.09
CA MET A 52 -2.99 -12.58 -0.63
C MET A 52 -2.67 -11.22 -0.01
N VAL A 53 -1.61 -11.14 0.82
CA VAL A 53 -1.13 -9.89 1.43
C VAL A 53 -0.68 -8.90 0.35
N MET A 54 0.08 -9.35 -0.64
CA MET A 54 0.55 -8.52 -1.76
C MET A 54 -0.60 -7.97 -2.61
N LEU A 55 -1.60 -8.80 -2.91
CA LEU A 55 -2.79 -8.38 -3.65
C LEU A 55 -3.60 -7.34 -2.88
N VAL A 56 -3.82 -7.57 -1.58
CA VAL A 56 -4.55 -6.61 -0.73
C VAL A 56 -3.80 -5.28 -0.66
N ASP A 57 -2.48 -5.29 -0.43
CA ASP A 57 -1.68 -4.07 -0.41
C ASP A 57 -1.79 -3.30 -1.73
N THR A 58 -1.71 -4.04 -2.85
CA THR A 58 -1.83 -3.46 -4.19
C THR A 58 -3.17 -2.77 -4.41
N LEU A 59 -4.29 -3.42 -4.06
CA LEU A 59 -5.62 -2.83 -4.19
C LEU A 59 -5.78 -1.57 -3.33
N GLU A 60 -5.26 -1.58 -2.10
CA GLU A 60 -5.32 -0.43 -1.20
C GLU A 60 -4.48 0.74 -1.70
N ARG A 61 -3.26 0.47 -2.18
CA ARG A 61 -2.38 1.51 -2.73
C ARG A 61 -2.94 2.08 -4.04
N LEU A 62 -3.58 1.25 -4.87
CA LEU A 62 -4.33 1.69 -6.06
C LEU A 62 -5.64 2.43 -5.71
N GLY A 63 -6.08 2.40 -4.46
CA GLY A 63 -7.27 3.12 -3.98
C GLY A 63 -8.60 2.54 -4.43
N ILE A 64 -8.62 1.28 -4.86
CA ILE A 64 -9.80 0.55 -5.38
C ILE A 64 -10.32 -0.51 -4.42
N ASP A 65 -9.74 -0.61 -3.21
CA ASP A 65 -10.11 -1.55 -2.15
C ASP A 65 -11.58 -1.42 -1.71
N ASN A 66 -12.16 -0.22 -1.81
CA ASN A 66 -13.56 0.04 -1.47
C ASN A 66 -14.56 -0.80 -2.29
N HIS A 67 -14.19 -1.25 -3.50
CA HIS A 67 -15.03 -2.09 -4.35
C HIS A 67 -14.99 -3.58 -4.00
N PHE A 68 -14.04 -3.99 -3.15
CA PHE A 68 -13.74 -5.39 -2.84
C PHE A 68 -13.67 -5.66 -1.33
N ARG A 69 -14.45 -4.90 -0.54
CA ARG A 69 -14.39 -4.95 0.94
C ARG A 69 -14.60 -6.35 1.50
N HIS A 70 -15.54 -7.12 0.96
CA HIS A 70 -15.85 -8.47 1.44
C HIS A 70 -14.75 -9.47 1.10
N GLU A 71 -14.20 -9.37 -0.11
CA GLU A 71 -13.10 -10.20 -0.60
C GLU A 71 -11.82 -9.94 0.22
N ILE A 72 -11.48 -8.66 0.42
CA ILE A 72 -10.33 -8.22 1.23
C ILE A 72 -10.48 -8.70 2.67
N ALA A 73 -11.63 -8.47 3.31
CA ALA A 73 -11.87 -8.93 4.68
C ALA A 73 -11.69 -10.45 4.80
N ALA A 74 -12.22 -11.23 3.85
CA ALA A 74 -12.10 -12.67 3.87
C ALA A 74 -10.66 -13.17 3.63
N MET A 75 -9.87 -12.48 2.79
CA MET A 75 -8.44 -12.77 2.60
C MET A 75 -7.64 -12.48 3.87
N LEU A 76 -7.86 -11.32 4.50
CA LEU A 76 -7.16 -10.95 5.74
C LEU A 76 -7.53 -11.86 6.91
N HIS A 77 -8.78 -12.31 7.03
CA HIS A 77 -9.17 -13.33 8.01
C HIS A 77 -8.41 -14.65 7.80
N ARG A 78 -8.23 -15.07 6.54
CA ARG A 78 -7.46 -16.29 6.21
C ARG A 78 -5.98 -16.12 6.59
N VAL A 79 -5.37 -14.99 6.18
CA VAL A 79 -3.98 -14.65 6.52
C VAL A 79 -3.76 -14.63 8.03
N HIS A 80 -4.67 -14.00 8.78
CA HIS A 80 -4.58 -13.92 10.24
C HIS A 80 -4.65 -15.31 10.90
N ARG A 81 -5.53 -16.19 10.40
CA ARG A 81 -5.66 -17.56 10.89
C ARG A 81 -4.42 -18.40 10.59
N GLU A 82 -3.85 -18.28 9.39
CA GLU A 82 -2.63 -18.98 9.01
C GLU A 82 -1.45 -18.53 9.90
N GLN A 83 -1.34 -17.23 10.18
CA GLN A 83 -0.32 -16.69 11.09
C GLN A 83 -0.41 -17.24 12.52
N GLN A 84 -1.61 -17.48 13.03
CA GLN A 84 -1.78 -18.06 14.37
C GLN A 84 -1.45 -19.55 14.43
N GLY A 85 -1.56 -20.26 13.30
CA GLY A 85 -1.29 -21.70 13.20
C GLY A 85 0.19 -22.03 12.98
N CYS A 86 0.97 -21.10 12.45
CA CYS A 86 2.39 -21.28 12.19
C CYS A 86 3.19 -21.06 13.48
N THR A 87 3.52 -22.15 14.17
CA THR A 87 4.56 -22.17 15.21
C THR A 87 5.90 -21.81 14.56
N ALA A 88 6.62 -20.84 15.14
CA ALA A 88 7.93 -20.34 14.71
C ALA A 88 8.86 -21.47 14.23
N GLY A 89 9.07 -21.59 12.91
CA GLY A 89 9.97 -22.62 12.36
C GLY A 89 9.78 -23.05 10.91
N SER A 90 8.90 -22.43 10.10
CA SER A 90 8.90 -22.70 8.65
C SER A 90 9.81 -21.70 7.93
N ASP A 91 10.77 -22.19 7.14
CA ASP A 91 11.78 -21.41 6.41
C ASP A 91 11.21 -20.34 5.44
N ASP A 92 9.93 -20.43 5.05
CA ASP A 92 9.25 -19.40 4.24
C ASP A 92 8.98 -18.09 5.02
N ASP A 93 9.20 -18.06 6.34
CA ASP A 93 8.82 -16.94 7.22
C ASP A 93 9.91 -15.86 7.34
N ASP A 94 11.01 -15.95 6.58
CA ASP A 94 12.12 -14.99 6.65
C ASP A 94 11.97 -13.75 5.73
N ASP A 95 10.84 -13.60 5.05
CA ASP A 95 10.59 -12.42 4.21
C ASP A 95 10.13 -11.22 5.07
N LEU A 96 11.04 -10.24 5.23
CA LEU A 96 10.79 -8.99 5.94
C LEU A 96 9.69 -8.15 5.27
N HIS A 97 9.65 -8.12 3.94
CA HIS A 97 8.65 -7.39 3.17
C HIS A 97 7.26 -7.93 3.45
N ILE A 98 7.06 -9.24 3.30
CA ILE A 98 5.76 -9.89 3.50
C ILE A 98 5.32 -9.79 4.97
N THR A 99 6.20 -10.07 5.93
CA THR A 99 5.87 -9.98 7.35
C THR A 99 5.44 -8.56 7.74
N SER A 100 6.16 -7.56 7.24
CA SER A 100 5.85 -6.15 7.51
C SER A 100 4.54 -5.71 6.86
N LEU A 101 4.27 -6.13 5.62
CA LEU A 101 2.99 -5.85 4.95
C LEU A 101 1.83 -6.49 5.70
N GLN A 102 1.98 -7.75 6.09
CA GLN A 102 0.98 -8.50 6.84
C GLN A 102 0.65 -7.81 8.17
N PHE A 103 1.67 -7.46 8.96
CA PHE A 103 1.51 -6.70 10.20
C PHE A 103 0.74 -5.39 9.97
N ARG A 104 1.14 -4.61 8.96
CA ARG A 104 0.52 -3.32 8.63
C ARG A 104 -0.94 -3.48 8.23
N LEU A 105 -1.24 -4.38 7.29
CA LEU A 105 -2.58 -4.58 6.78
C LEU A 105 -3.52 -5.13 7.87
N LEU A 106 -3.08 -6.14 8.62
CA LEU A 106 -3.90 -6.72 9.69
C LEU A 106 -4.27 -5.67 10.74
N ARG A 107 -3.30 -4.88 11.22
CA ARG A 107 -3.60 -3.79 12.17
C ARG A 107 -4.52 -2.73 11.60
N LYS A 108 -4.30 -2.33 10.34
CA LYS A 108 -5.14 -1.34 9.65
C LYS A 108 -6.60 -1.79 9.58
N HIS A 109 -6.83 -3.09 9.43
CA HIS A 109 -8.16 -3.70 9.38
C HIS A 109 -8.69 -4.15 10.75
N GLY A 110 -8.05 -3.74 11.85
CA GLY A 110 -8.55 -3.93 13.21
C GLY A 110 -8.17 -5.27 13.86
N PHE A 111 -7.33 -6.09 13.23
CA PHE A 111 -6.80 -7.30 13.84
C PHE A 111 -5.74 -6.96 14.89
N ARG A 112 -5.74 -7.69 16.01
CA ARG A 112 -4.69 -7.61 17.01
C ARG A 112 -3.52 -8.49 16.59
N VAL A 113 -2.39 -7.87 16.27
CA VAL A 113 -1.15 -8.56 15.90
C VAL A 113 -0.03 -8.04 16.79
N SER A 114 0.69 -8.93 17.46
CA SER A 114 1.82 -8.59 18.33
C SER A 114 3.02 -8.08 17.52
N ALA A 115 3.78 -7.12 18.05
CA ALA A 115 5.06 -6.70 17.49
C ALA A 115 6.12 -7.83 17.51
N ALA A 116 5.93 -8.86 18.34
CA ALA A 116 6.81 -10.04 18.43
C ALA A 116 6.97 -10.81 17.11
N VAL A 117 6.13 -10.55 16.11
CA VAL A 117 6.29 -11.08 14.76
C VAL A 117 7.62 -10.66 14.11
N PHE A 118 8.23 -9.57 14.60
CA PHE A 118 9.53 -9.10 14.13
C PHE A 118 10.71 -9.73 14.87
N ASP A 119 10.49 -10.48 15.96
CA ASP A 119 11.56 -11.06 16.78
C ASP A 119 12.44 -12.04 15.98
N LYS A 120 11.87 -12.71 14.97
CA LYS A 120 12.61 -13.58 14.05
C LYS A 120 13.69 -12.83 13.24
N PHE A 121 13.55 -11.52 13.07
CA PHE A 121 14.52 -10.66 12.38
C PHE A 121 15.58 -10.07 13.32
N ILE A 122 15.48 -10.35 14.61
CA ILE A 122 16.43 -9.91 15.62
C ILE A 122 17.53 -10.96 15.78
N ASP A 123 18.76 -10.50 15.96
CA ASP A 123 19.93 -11.33 16.21
C ASP A 123 20.13 -11.59 17.71
N SER A 124 21.15 -12.39 18.06
CA SER A 124 21.48 -12.71 19.45
C SER A 124 21.91 -11.50 20.29
N LYS A 125 22.19 -10.35 19.67
CA LYS A 125 22.53 -9.09 20.36
C LYS A 125 21.30 -8.23 20.63
N GLY A 126 20.10 -8.69 20.25
CA GLY A 126 18.87 -7.91 20.39
C GLY A 126 18.72 -6.82 19.34
N SER A 127 19.46 -6.88 18.24
CA SER A 127 19.38 -5.92 17.13
C SER A 127 18.86 -6.57 15.86
N PHE A 128 18.22 -5.80 14.97
CA PHE A 128 17.86 -6.31 13.65
C PHE A 128 19.11 -6.82 12.90
N ARG A 129 19.00 -8.01 12.30
CA ARG A 129 20.11 -8.67 11.59
C ARG A 129 20.69 -7.75 10.52
N ALA A 130 22.01 -7.59 10.52
CA ALA A 130 22.71 -6.75 9.53
C ALA A 130 22.48 -7.19 8.07
N SER A 131 22.15 -8.46 7.83
CA SER A 131 21.79 -8.99 6.51
C SER A 131 20.56 -8.31 5.89
N LEU A 132 19.68 -7.74 6.71
CA LEU A 132 18.48 -7.01 6.24
C LEU A 132 18.83 -5.66 5.60
N SER A 133 20.05 -5.15 5.81
CA SER A 133 20.48 -3.84 5.32
C SER A 133 20.47 -3.71 3.79
N SER A 134 20.53 -4.82 3.05
CA SER A 134 20.45 -4.84 1.58
C SER A 134 19.01 -4.95 1.05
N ASP A 135 18.05 -5.40 1.85
CA ASP A 135 16.66 -5.55 1.43
C ASP A 135 15.91 -4.21 1.52
N THR A 136 16.09 -3.38 0.49
CA THR A 136 15.45 -2.05 0.43
C THR A 136 13.93 -2.14 0.56
N ARG A 137 13.31 -3.18 0.00
CA ARG A 137 11.85 -3.32 -0.05
C ARG A 137 11.30 -3.82 1.28
N GLY A 138 11.98 -4.76 1.92
CA GLY A 138 11.70 -5.17 3.30
C GLY A 138 11.86 -4.02 4.27
N LEU A 139 12.97 -3.26 4.19
CA LEU A 139 13.20 -2.09 5.05
C LEU A 139 12.13 -1.01 4.89
N LEU A 140 11.70 -0.72 3.66
CA LEU A 140 10.63 0.23 3.40
C LEU A 140 9.29 -0.25 3.99
N SER A 141 8.98 -1.55 3.85
CA SER A 141 7.78 -2.11 4.47
C SER A 141 7.86 -2.12 5.99
N LEU A 142 9.00 -2.49 6.57
CA LEU A 142 9.25 -2.47 8.02
C LEU A 142 9.06 -1.07 8.58
N TYR A 143 9.67 -0.07 7.94
CA TYR A 143 9.51 1.33 8.31
C TYR A 143 8.03 1.72 8.37
N ASN A 144 7.29 1.45 7.30
CA ASN A 144 5.87 1.78 7.24
C ASN A 144 5.02 0.99 8.24
N ALA A 145 5.38 -0.28 8.50
CA ALA A 145 4.68 -1.14 9.45
C ALA A 145 4.92 -0.70 10.90
N ALA A 146 6.17 -0.41 11.27
CA ALA A 146 6.54 0.01 12.62
C ALA A 146 5.91 1.37 12.99
N HIS A 147 5.62 2.23 12.02
CA HIS A 147 4.83 3.45 12.22
C HIS A 147 3.35 3.22 12.61
N MET A 148 2.90 1.96 12.73
CA MET A 148 1.62 1.55 13.33
C MET A 148 1.73 1.14 14.81
N ALA A 149 2.84 1.48 15.47
CA ALA A 149 3.05 1.21 16.89
C ALA A 149 1.93 1.78 17.77
N MET A 150 1.54 1.00 18.78
CA MET A 150 0.66 1.42 19.87
C MET A 150 1.52 1.74 21.11
N PRO A 151 1.00 2.50 22.09
CA PRO A 151 1.71 2.74 23.34
C PRO A 151 2.14 1.42 24.01
N GLY A 152 3.42 1.32 24.42
CA GLY A 152 4.01 0.13 25.03
C GLY A 152 4.78 -0.78 24.07
N GLU A 153 4.87 -0.44 22.78
CA GLU A 153 5.60 -1.22 21.77
C GLU A 153 6.94 -0.59 21.40
N GLU A 154 7.79 -0.33 22.39
CA GLU A 154 9.08 0.37 22.24
C GLU A 154 10.02 -0.31 21.24
N GLY A 155 9.94 -1.64 21.08
CA GLY A 155 10.72 -2.36 20.07
C GLY A 155 10.42 -1.94 18.62
N LEU A 156 9.26 -1.33 18.36
CA LEU A 156 8.96 -0.75 17.05
C LEU A 156 9.67 0.59 16.83
N ASP A 157 10.05 1.33 17.87
CA ASP A 157 10.88 2.52 17.73
C ASP A 157 12.29 2.14 17.26
N ASP A 158 12.84 1.03 17.78
CA ASP A 158 14.11 0.45 17.29
C ASP A 158 13.99 0.01 15.83
N ALA A 159 12.87 -0.59 15.44
CA ALA A 159 12.60 -0.96 14.05
C ALA A 159 12.54 0.27 13.12
N ILE A 160 11.89 1.36 13.57
CA ILE A 160 11.87 2.64 12.83
C ILE A 160 13.29 3.18 12.69
N ALA A 161 14.08 3.21 13.77
CA ALA A 161 15.44 3.72 13.76
C ALA A 161 16.35 2.92 12.82
N PHE A 162 16.29 1.59 12.90
CA PHE A 162 17.04 0.68 12.05
C PHE A 162 16.68 0.86 10.56
N ALA A 163 15.39 0.78 10.22
CA ALA A 163 14.94 0.91 8.84
C ALA A 163 15.27 2.30 8.28
N ARG A 164 15.06 3.37 9.05
CA ARG A 164 15.40 4.74 8.65
C ARG A 164 16.90 4.90 8.37
N HIS A 165 17.76 4.36 9.23
CA HIS A 165 19.21 4.45 9.06
C HIS A 165 19.64 3.82 7.73
N HIS A 166 19.21 2.60 7.47
CA HIS A 166 19.59 1.89 6.25
C HIS A 166 18.97 2.49 4.99
N LEU A 167 17.68 2.89 5.04
CA LEU A 167 17.02 3.57 3.92
C LEU A 167 17.72 4.89 3.54
N ARG A 168 18.15 5.70 4.52
CA ARG A 168 18.93 6.92 4.26
C ARG A 168 20.30 6.61 3.65
N SER A 169 20.97 5.56 4.12
CA SER A 169 22.29 5.15 3.63
C SER A 169 22.28 4.72 2.16
N ILE A 170 21.21 4.04 1.73
CA ILE A 170 21.08 3.53 0.35
C ILE A 170 20.34 4.49 -0.59
N GLN A 171 19.66 5.52 -0.07
CA GLN A 171 18.77 6.41 -0.83
C GLN A 171 19.40 6.95 -2.13
N GLY A 172 20.66 7.41 -2.06
CA GLY A 172 21.38 7.97 -3.22
C GLY A 172 21.76 6.96 -4.30
N LYS A 173 21.58 5.66 -4.06
CA LYS A 173 21.92 4.55 -4.98
C LYS A 173 20.68 3.92 -5.63
N LEU A 174 19.48 4.29 -5.18
CA LEU A 174 18.23 3.68 -5.65
C LEU A 174 17.83 4.21 -7.03
N ARG A 175 17.20 3.34 -7.83
CA ARG A 175 16.57 3.70 -9.09
C ARG A 175 15.11 4.14 -8.88
N LEU A 176 14.56 4.90 -9.82
CA LEU A 176 13.12 5.18 -9.87
C LEU A 176 12.33 3.89 -10.17
N PRO A 177 11.12 3.71 -9.63
CA PRO A 177 10.40 4.60 -8.70
C PRO A 177 10.80 4.42 -7.22
N MET A 178 11.61 3.41 -6.89
CA MET A 178 11.97 3.05 -5.51
C MET A 178 12.60 4.23 -4.74
N ALA A 179 13.46 5.00 -5.38
CA ALA A 179 14.08 6.19 -4.78
C ALA A 179 13.04 7.21 -4.29
N GLU A 180 11.99 7.45 -5.08
CA GLU A 180 10.91 8.37 -4.71
C GLU A 180 10.04 7.78 -3.60
N GLN A 181 9.71 6.48 -3.67
CA GLN A 181 8.95 5.81 -2.61
C GLN A 181 9.66 5.90 -1.25
N VAL A 182 10.97 5.65 -1.23
CA VAL A 182 11.80 5.78 -0.01
C VAL A 182 11.83 7.23 0.46
N SER A 183 12.06 8.18 -0.45
CA SER A 183 12.09 9.61 -0.10
C SER A 183 10.78 10.07 0.54
N ARG A 184 9.64 9.64 0.00
CA ARG A 184 8.32 10.01 0.53
C ARG A 184 8.04 9.40 1.88
N ALA A 185 8.34 8.11 2.06
CA ALA A 185 8.14 7.44 3.35
C ALA A 185 8.99 8.07 4.46
N LEU A 186 10.24 8.45 4.15
CA LEU A 186 11.13 9.12 5.10
C LEU A 186 10.66 10.52 5.50
N ASP A 187 9.88 11.20 4.65
CA ASP A 187 9.23 12.48 4.96
C ASP A 187 7.95 12.26 5.78
N ILE A 188 6.99 11.51 5.22
CA ILE A 188 5.75 11.13 5.87
C ILE A 188 5.52 9.62 5.70
N PRO A 189 5.57 8.83 6.79
CA PRO A 189 5.33 7.39 6.75
C PRO A 189 3.96 7.06 6.16
N LEU A 190 3.86 5.95 5.43
CA LEU A 190 2.65 5.57 4.68
C LEU A 190 1.37 5.57 5.54
N PRO A 191 1.33 5.06 6.79
CA PRO A 191 0.11 5.12 7.62
C PRO A 191 -0.36 6.53 7.97
N ARG A 192 0.54 7.53 7.88
CA ARG A 192 0.27 8.94 8.20
C ARG A 192 0.11 9.80 6.94
N ALA A 193 0.41 9.25 5.76
CA ALA A 193 0.40 9.98 4.51
C ALA A 193 -1.04 10.24 4.01
N PRO A 194 -1.32 11.36 3.32
CA PRO A 194 -2.64 11.61 2.74
C PRO A 194 -2.99 10.55 1.70
N ARG A 195 -3.94 9.67 2.00
CA ARG A 195 -4.26 8.48 1.17
C ARG A 195 -4.44 8.79 -0.31
N ARG A 196 -5.22 9.81 -0.66
CA ARG A 196 -5.47 10.19 -2.06
C ARG A 196 -4.20 10.62 -2.81
N LEU A 197 -3.28 11.30 -2.12
CA LEU A 197 -2.01 11.72 -2.69
C LEU A 197 -1.10 10.53 -2.99
N GLU A 198 -0.99 9.59 -2.04
CA GLU A 198 -0.20 8.38 -2.24
C GLU A 198 -0.81 7.46 -3.29
N THR A 199 -2.14 7.37 -3.39
CA THR A 199 -2.81 6.64 -4.47
C THR A 199 -2.44 7.17 -5.85
N VAL A 200 -2.47 8.50 -6.05
CA VAL A 200 -2.08 9.11 -7.33
C VAL A 200 -0.64 8.77 -7.71
N ARG A 201 0.28 8.90 -6.75
CA ARG A 201 1.70 8.59 -6.94
C ARG A 201 1.88 7.11 -7.30
N TYR A 202 1.22 6.22 -6.55
CA TYR A 202 1.31 4.79 -6.79
C TYR A 202 0.71 4.38 -8.14
N ILE A 203 -0.42 4.95 -8.57
CA ILE A 203 -0.99 4.69 -9.90
C ILE A 203 0.02 5.01 -11.01
N ALA A 204 0.83 6.06 -10.86
CA ALA A 204 1.86 6.42 -11.83
C ALA A 204 3.09 5.51 -11.79
N GLU A 205 3.35 4.86 -10.67
CA GLU A 205 4.52 3.99 -10.45
C GLU A 205 4.22 2.50 -10.70
N TYR A 206 2.96 2.09 -10.55
CA TYR A 206 2.53 0.69 -10.48
C TYR A 206 2.89 -0.15 -11.70
N GLU A 207 3.02 0.47 -12.89
CA GLU A 207 3.48 -0.21 -14.10
C GLU A 207 4.91 -0.77 -13.99
N HIS A 208 5.69 -0.31 -13.01
CA HIS A 208 7.06 -0.75 -12.73
C HIS A 208 7.14 -1.78 -11.59
N GLU A 209 6.02 -2.12 -10.95
CA GLU A 209 5.99 -3.09 -9.86
C GLU A 209 6.02 -4.53 -10.41
N PRO A 210 6.75 -5.48 -9.78
CA PRO A 210 6.83 -6.86 -10.27
C PRO A 210 5.48 -7.56 -10.39
N ALA A 211 4.51 -7.20 -9.54
CA ALA A 211 3.17 -7.78 -9.50
C ALA A 211 2.16 -7.00 -10.37
N PHE A 212 2.63 -6.30 -11.41
CA PHE A 212 1.78 -5.47 -12.27
C PHE A 212 0.58 -6.23 -12.86
N ASP A 213 -0.60 -5.62 -12.71
CA ASP A 213 -1.84 -6.07 -13.34
C ASP A 213 -2.48 -4.92 -14.12
N GLY A 214 -2.44 -4.99 -15.45
CA GLY A 214 -3.02 -3.99 -16.33
C GLY A 214 -4.53 -3.79 -16.12
N VAL A 215 -5.26 -4.84 -15.73
CA VAL A 215 -6.71 -4.75 -15.45
C VAL A 215 -6.96 -3.92 -14.18
N ALA A 216 -6.19 -4.19 -13.12
CA ALA A 216 -6.29 -3.44 -11.88
C ALA A 216 -5.84 -1.97 -12.07
N LEU A 217 -4.80 -1.73 -12.86
CA LEU A 217 -4.34 -0.36 -13.18
C LEU A 217 -5.40 0.41 -13.97
N GLU A 218 -5.99 -0.21 -14.99
CA GLU A 218 -7.06 0.43 -15.77
C GLU A 218 -8.25 0.78 -14.87
N LEU A 219 -8.66 -0.16 -14.01
CA LEU A 219 -9.72 0.09 -13.03
C LEU A 219 -9.39 1.27 -12.10
N ALA A 220 -8.16 1.32 -11.58
CA ALA A 220 -7.72 2.41 -10.71
C ALA A 220 -7.73 3.78 -11.40
N LYS A 221 -7.30 3.83 -12.67
CA LYS A 221 -7.33 5.07 -13.47
C LYS A 221 -8.77 5.56 -13.70
N LEU A 222 -9.69 4.66 -14.06
CA LEU A 222 -11.10 5.02 -14.28
C LEU A 222 -11.81 5.38 -12.98
N ASP A 223 -11.56 4.66 -11.89
CA ASP A 223 -12.13 4.98 -10.57
C ASP A 223 -11.67 6.36 -10.09
N PHE A 224 -10.36 6.65 -10.24
CA PHE A 224 -9.80 7.95 -9.93
C PHE A 224 -10.48 9.07 -10.74
N GLU A 225 -10.70 8.85 -12.04
CA GLU A 225 -11.40 9.82 -12.90
C GLU A 225 -12.84 10.06 -12.44
N LEU A 226 -13.59 8.99 -12.14
CA LEU A 226 -14.98 9.09 -11.67
C LEU A 226 -15.09 9.83 -10.34
N VAL A 227 -14.24 9.48 -9.38
CA VAL A 227 -14.19 10.14 -8.08
C VAL A 227 -13.79 11.61 -8.23
N ARG A 228 -12.82 11.91 -9.10
CA ARG A 228 -12.40 13.29 -9.38
C ARG A 228 -13.54 14.11 -9.97
N SER A 229 -14.29 13.56 -10.93
CA SER A 229 -15.50 14.19 -11.49
C SER A 229 -16.52 14.51 -10.39
N LEU A 230 -16.76 13.56 -9.48
CA LEU A 230 -17.67 13.76 -8.35
C LEU A 230 -17.19 14.88 -7.42
N HIS A 231 -15.95 14.85 -6.95
CA HIS A 231 -15.40 15.87 -6.07
C HIS A 231 -15.42 17.27 -6.69
N LEU A 232 -15.20 17.40 -8.01
CA LEU A 232 -15.29 18.68 -8.71
C LEU A 232 -16.73 19.21 -8.75
N ARG A 233 -17.72 18.33 -8.91
CA ARG A 233 -19.14 18.71 -8.82
C ARG A 233 -19.53 19.15 -7.41
N GLU A 234 -19.08 18.41 -6.39
CA GLU A 234 -19.30 18.75 -4.98
C GLU A 234 -18.66 20.10 -4.63
N LEU A 235 -17.41 20.31 -5.05
CA LEU A 235 -16.72 21.59 -4.86
C LEU A 235 -17.48 22.74 -5.52
N LYS A 236 -17.95 22.56 -6.77
CA LYS A 236 -18.78 23.55 -7.46
C LYS A 236 -20.06 23.87 -6.68
N ALA A 237 -20.77 22.86 -6.18
CA ALA A 237 -21.98 23.04 -5.38
C ALA A 237 -21.70 23.80 -4.08
N LEU A 238 -20.63 23.45 -3.36
CA LEU A 238 -20.21 24.14 -2.13
C LEU A 238 -19.84 25.61 -2.39
N THR A 239 -19.12 25.89 -3.49
CA THR A 239 -18.76 27.27 -3.86
C THR A 239 -19.96 28.13 -4.26
N LEU A 240 -21.04 27.50 -4.76
CA LEU A 240 -22.30 28.19 -5.04
C LEU A 240 -23.10 28.42 -3.77
N TRP A 241 -23.10 27.47 -2.82
CA TRP A 241 -23.78 27.61 -1.53
C TRP A 241 -23.13 28.66 -0.62
N SER A 242 -21.82 28.85 -0.74
CA SER A 242 -21.09 29.89 0.02
C SER A 242 -21.24 31.31 -0.54
N ARG A 243 -21.95 31.49 -1.66
CA ARG A 243 -22.23 32.79 -2.27
C ARG A 243 -23.63 33.25 -1.92
#